data_AF-A0A834FIL6-F1
#
_entry.id   AF-A0A834FIL6-F1
#
_cell.length_a   1.000
_cell.length_b   1.000
_cell.length_c   1.000
_cell.angle_alpha   90.00
_cell.angle_beta   90.00
_cell.angle_gamma   90.00
#
_symmetry.space_group_name_H-M   'P 1'
#
loop_
_entity.id
_entity.type
_entity.pdbx_description
1 polymer ?
#
loop_
_entity_poly.entity_id
_entity_poly.type
_entity_poly.pdbx_seq_one_letter_code
_entity_poly.pdbx_strand_id
1 'polypeptide(L)'
;MKVVNLKQAILQAWKERWTDYQWAVNIKKNFPKGATWDYLNLAEALMEQALIGPSPNPLILSYLKYAISSQMVSYASVLTAISKFHDFSRDLCVKSLLDIMDMFCGRLSCHGKAEECIGLCRALLGVVVWLLQACAWYCENLRELGPAPNIEAILRTCQERLQTLMNSTKNRALVHIARLEDQGSWSNVEQAMLKVTEGLGNVPNQTLRTSLEESLFLVKSIPSMLSVQCELPVRASFPSVHAFIMLEATMNLIGEIQPLVEQLMMIKRMQKIPTPLFVLEIWKACFTGLIESPEGTEELKWTAFTFLKIPQVLLRLKKYPQGDQGQDFMDDVNVAFQYLLKLTPLLDKADQRCTCDCLSMLLQECNKLGLLSDSNTTSLTSKRESAPRLKTGDNANKQPNPVLILRAEPTVTNILKTVDADHSKSPEGLLGVLGHMLSGKSLDLLLAAAAATGKLKSFARKFIKLNEFPKHISGEGSKSASVRALLFDISFLMLCHVVQTYGSEVVLSEPSPMGETPFFETWLQTCMPEEGKTLNPDHPCFRPEPGKVESLVTLLNNSSEMRLVQVKWHEICISIPAGYSGNSQCMGERFAVSGGRAEYYRQHQREGLQHGHLCRGLVGGPRQDAGKR
;
A
#
# COMPACT_ATOMS: atom_id res chain seq x y z
N MET A 1 10.42 -44.68 -16.03
CA MET A 1 9.86 -43.44 -16.61
C MET A 1 10.54 -43.20 -17.95
N LYS A 2 9.80 -43.19 -19.07
CA LYS A 2 10.40 -42.90 -20.39
C LYS A 2 10.78 -41.43 -20.41
N VAL A 3 12.07 -41.12 -20.44
CA VAL A 3 12.56 -39.79 -20.79
C VAL A 3 12.03 -39.51 -22.18
N VAL A 4 11.07 -38.60 -22.30
CA VAL A 4 10.52 -38.21 -23.60
C VAL A 4 11.66 -37.59 -24.38
N ASN A 5 11.92 -38.11 -25.58
CA ASN A 5 12.90 -37.52 -26.48
C ASN A 5 12.34 -36.18 -26.97
N LEU A 6 12.81 -35.10 -26.36
CA LEU A 6 12.31 -33.74 -26.61
C LEU A 6 12.41 -33.34 -28.09
N LYS A 7 13.46 -33.79 -28.79
CA LYS A 7 13.62 -33.56 -30.23
C LYS A 7 12.51 -34.22 -31.03
N GLN A 8 12.15 -35.47 -30.69
CA GLN A 8 11.04 -36.16 -31.35
C GLN A 8 9.69 -35.47 -31.09
N ALA A 9 9.46 -34.97 -29.88
CA ALA A 9 8.23 -34.23 -29.56
C ALA A 9 8.13 -32.91 -30.33
N ILE A 10 9.22 -32.17 -30.48
CA ILE A 10 9.28 -30.95 -31.29
C ILE A 10 9.05 -31.27 -32.77
N LEU A 11 9.68 -32.32 -33.29
CA LEU A 11 9.50 -32.76 -34.68
C LEU A 11 8.08 -33.23 -34.96
N GLN A 12 7.43 -33.89 -34.01
CA GLN A 12 6.02 -34.28 -34.13
C GLN A 12 5.12 -33.04 -34.19
N ALA A 13 5.32 -32.07 -33.29
CA ALA A 13 4.57 -30.82 -33.28
C ALA A 13 4.77 -30.03 -34.58
N TRP A 14 5.98 -30.05 -35.14
CA TRP A 14 6.28 -29.44 -36.43
C TRP A 14 5.59 -30.18 -37.59
N LYS A 15 5.64 -31.53 -37.61
CA LYS A 15 5.00 -32.36 -38.63
C LYS A 15 3.48 -32.20 -38.64
N GLU A 16 2.87 -32.12 -37.45
CA GLU A 16 1.43 -31.92 -37.28
C GLU A 16 1.00 -30.44 -37.32
N ARG A 17 1.94 -29.50 -37.53
CA ARG A 17 1.67 -28.06 -37.65
C ARG A 17 0.87 -27.50 -36.47
N TRP A 18 1.22 -27.90 -35.25
CA TRP A 18 0.54 -27.42 -34.05
C TRP A 18 0.62 -25.88 -33.92
N THR A 19 -0.44 -25.28 -33.39
CA THR A 19 -0.39 -23.87 -32.94
C THR A 19 0.48 -23.74 -31.69
N ASP A 20 0.98 -22.54 -31.40
CA ASP A 20 1.80 -22.28 -30.21
C ASP A 20 1.13 -22.76 -28.91
N TYR A 21 -0.18 -22.54 -28.78
CA TYR A 21 -0.97 -23.01 -27.65
C TYR A 21 -1.09 -24.54 -27.58
N GLN A 22 -1.39 -25.19 -28.70
CA GLN A 22 -1.47 -26.66 -28.77
C GLN A 22 -0.13 -27.29 -28.45
N TRP A 23 0.95 -26.72 -28.96
CA TRP A 23 2.31 -27.13 -28.63
C TRP A 23 2.60 -27.00 -27.15
N ALA A 24 2.36 -25.84 -26.54
CA ALA A 24 2.62 -25.62 -25.12
C ALA A 24 1.83 -26.58 -24.21
N VAL A 25 0.57 -26.88 -24.54
CA VAL A 25 -0.25 -27.82 -23.78
C VAL A 25 0.27 -29.26 -23.92
N ASN A 26 0.56 -29.71 -25.14
CA ASN A 26 0.97 -31.09 -25.38
C ASN A 26 2.41 -31.35 -24.97
N ILE A 27 3.30 -30.36 -25.12
CA ILE A 27 4.66 -30.44 -24.58
C ILE A 27 4.53 -30.57 -23.06
N LYS A 28 3.75 -29.72 -22.36
CA LYS A 28 3.55 -29.77 -20.89
C LYS A 28 3.10 -31.14 -20.37
N LYS A 29 2.24 -31.85 -21.09
CA LYS A 29 1.80 -33.21 -20.71
C LYS A 29 2.92 -34.23 -20.67
N ASN A 30 4.00 -33.99 -21.42
CA ASN A 30 5.16 -34.88 -21.50
C ASN A 30 6.18 -34.65 -20.36
N PHE A 31 5.96 -33.69 -19.46
CA PHE A 31 6.90 -33.35 -18.39
C PHE A 31 6.51 -33.94 -17.02
N PRO A 32 7.50 -34.36 -16.20
CA PRO A 32 7.25 -34.74 -14.81
C PRO A 32 6.66 -33.57 -14.02
N LYS A 33 5.63 -33.83 -13.21
CA LYS A 33 5.07 -32.82 -12.30
C LYS A 33 6.16 -32.37 -11.31
N GLY A 34 6.45 -31.06 -11.28
CA GLY A 34 7.40 -30.45 -10.35
C GLY A 34 8.82 -30.19 -10.87
N ALA A 35 9.14 -30.58 -12.12
CA ALA A 35 10.42 -30.23 -12.75
C ALA A 35 10.39 -28.81 -13.34
N THR A 36 11.47 -28.03 -13.18
CA THR A 36 11.65 -26.76 -13.88
C THR A 36 12.05 -27.02 -15.34
N TRP A 37 11.52 -26.21 -16.24
CA TRP A 37 11.71 -26.38 -17.68
C TRP A 37 13.16 -26.20 -18.16
N ASP A 38 13.96 -25.45 -17.40
CA ASP A 38 15.38 -25.21 -17.70
C ASP A 38 16.24 -26.47 -17.49
N TYR A 39 15.85 -27.40 -16.63
CA TYR A 39 16.60 -28.65 -16.38
C TYR A 39 16.65 -29.59 -17.60
N LEU A 40 15.84 -29.33 -18.63
CA LEU A 40 15.70 -30.19 -19.80
C LEU A 40 16.26 -29.57 -21.08
N ASN A 41 16.97 -28.44 -20.98
CA ASN A 41 17.58 -27.72 -22.10
C ASN A 41 16.56 -27.42 -23.23
N LEU A 42 15.33 -27.05 -22.87
CA LEU A 42 14.24 -26.81 -23.83
C LEU A 42 14.57 -25.70 -24.84
N ALA A 43 15.17 -24.60 -24.37
CA ALA A 43 15.61 -23.50 -25.22
C ALA A 43 16.63 -23.97 -26.27
N GLU A 44 17.61 -24.77 -25.86
CA GLU A 44 18.63 -25.35 -26.74
C GLU A 44 18.02 -26.31 -27.75
N ALA A 45 17.15 -27.23 -27.31
CA ALA A 45 16.50 -28.18 -28.21
C ALA A 45 15.62 -27.48 -29.27
N LEU A 46 14.86 -26.46 -28.88
CA LEU A 46 14.07 -25.66 -29.83
C LEU A 46 14.99 -24.91 -30.81
N MET A 47 16.09 -24.35 -30.33
CA MET A 47 17.04 -23.60 -31.16
C MET A 47 17.76 -24.50 -32.16
N GLU A 48 18.27 -25.66 -31.73
CA GLU A 48 18.90 -26.64 -32.61
C GLU A 48 17.96 -27.08 -33.74
N GLN A 49 16.68 -27.34 -33.42
CA GLN A 49 15.70 -27.77 -34.43
C GLN A 49 15.24 -26.60 -35.32
N ALA A 50 15.17 -25.38 -34.79
CA ALA A 50 14.84 -24.19 -35.58
C ALA A 50 15.95 -23.86 -36.59
N LEU A 51 17.21 -24.16 -36.27
CA LEU A 51 18.39 -23.73 -37.03
C LEU A 51 19.05 -24.88 -37.82
N ILE A 52 18.32 -25.89 -38.30
CA ILE A 52 18.90 -26.95 -39.14
C ILE A 52 19.15 -26.46 -40.58
N GLY A 53 18.21 -25.71 -41.16
CA GLY A 53 18.26 -25.27 -42.57
C GLY A 53 18.97 -23.94 -42.80
N PRO A 54 19.24 -23.52 -44.05
CA PRO A 54 19.92 -22.25 -44.34
C PRO A 54 19.15 -21.02 -43.82
N SER A 55 17.84 -21.15 -43.68
CA SER A 55 16.96 -20.19 -42.98
C SER A 55 16.33 -20.85 -41.76
N PRO A 56 15.99 -20.06 -40.72
CA PRO A 56 15.40 -20.61 -39.52
C PRO A 56 13.95 -21.03 -39.74
N ASN A 57 13.56 -22.15 -39.14
CA ASN A 57 12.20 -22.68 -39.24
C ASN A 57 11.22 -21.79 -38.46
N PRO A 58 10.30 -21.07 -39.12
CA PRO A 58 9.47 -20.06 -38.48
C PRO A 58 8.50 -20.64 -37.44
N LEU A 59 8.04 -21.88 -37.62
CA LEU A 59 7.12 -22.55 -36.70
C LEU A 59 7.83 -22.98 -35.41
N ILE A 60 9.04 -23.52 -35.51
CA ILE A 60 9.80 -23.89 -34.31
C ILE A 60 10.28 -22.63 -33.58
N LEU A 61 10.62 -21.57 -34.32
CA LEU A 61 10.87 -20.26 -33.73
C LEU A 61 9.65 -19.68 -33.01
N SER A 62 8.42 -19.84 -33.53
CA SER A 62 7.22 -19.35 -32.83
C SER A 62 7.02 -20.06 -31.50
N TYR A 63 7.31 -21.37 -31.43
CA TYR A 63 7.33 -22.12 -30.17
C TYR A 63 8.34 -21.55 -29.16
N LEU A 64 9.55 -21.21 -29.60
CA LEU A 64 10.56 -20.58 -28.74
C LEU A 64 10.11 -19.19 -28.26
N LYS A 65 9.57 -18.35 -29.16
CA LYS A 65 9.04 -17.03 -28.81
C LYS A 65 7.88 -17.13 -27.80
N TYR A 66 7.01 -18.11 -27.97
CA TYR A 66 5.94 -18.40 -27.03
C TYR A 66 6.48 -18.87 -25.68
N ALA A 67 7.48 -19.77 -25.68
CA ALA A 67 8.11 -20.27 -24.46
C ALA A 67 8.76 -19.15 -23.64
N ILE A 68 9.41 -18.19 -24.31
CA ILE A 68 9.97 -16.98 -23.67
C ILE A 68 8.85 -16.13 -23.07
N SER A 69 7.80 -15.86 -23.84
CA SER A 69 6.70 -14.96 -23.42
C SER A 69 5.86 -15.54 -22.27
N SER A 70 5.75 -16.86 -22.21
CA SER A 70 5.04 -17.60 -21.15
C SER A 70 5.94 -18.02 -19.98
N GLN A 71 7.21 -17.59 -19.96
CA GLN A 71 8.21 -17.95 -18.94
C GLN A 71 8.38 -19.47 -18.76
N MET A 72 8.16 -20.23 -19.83
CA MET A 72 8.47 -21.66 -19.87
C MET A 72 9.97 -21.92 -20.01
N VAL A 73 10.80 -20.91 -20.33
CA VAL A 73 12.26 -21.00 -20.33
C VAL A 73 12.82 -19.75 -19.68
N SER A 74 13.92 -19.86 -18.93
CA SER A 74 14.60 -18.67 -18.40
C SER A 74 15.35 -17.92 -19.50
N TYR A 75 15.56 -16.62 -19.27
CA TYR A 75 16.41 -15.83 -20.17
C TYR A 75 17.86 -16.33 -20.19
N ALA A 76 18.35 -16.90 -19.08
CA ALA A 76 19.69 -17.48 -19.00
C ALA A 76 19.85 -18.69 -19.93
N SER A 77 18.87 -19.60 -19.97
CA SER A 77 18.92 -20.77 -20.86
C SER A 77 18.83 -20.37 -22.34
N VAL A 78 18.03 -19.35 -22.67
CA VAL A 78 17.96 -18.81 -24.04
C VAL A 78 19.27 -18.14 -24.46
N LEU A 79 19.85 -17.26 -23.63
CA LEU A 79 21.14 -16.63 -23.90
C LEU A 79 22.25 -17.68 -24.08
N THR A 80 22.25 -18.72 -23.23
CA THR A 80 23.21 -19.83 -23.35
C THR A 80 23.04 -20.56 -24.68
N ALA A 81 21.81 -20.85 -25.11
CA ALA A 81 21.53 -21.47 -26.40
C ALA A 81 22.01 -20.61 -27.58
N ILE A 82 21.80 -19.29 -27.53
CA ILE A 82 22.29 -18.34 -28.54
C ILE A 82 23.82 -18.40 -28.65
N SER A 83 24.52 -18.37 -27.51
CA SER A 83 25.99 -18.34 -27.47
C SER A 83 26.67 -19.58 -28.08
N LYS A 84 25.93 -20.69 -28.25
CA LYS A 84 26.41 -21.93 -28.86
C LYS A 84 26.35 -21.94 -30.40
N PHE A 85 25.68 -20.98 -31.02
CA PHE A 85 25.58 -20.91 -32.48
C PHE A 85 26.81 -20.21 -33.08
N HIS A 86 27.66 -20.89 -33.85
CA HIS A 86 28.90 -20.29 -34.38
C HIS A 86 28.93 -20.11 -35.91
N ASP A 87 27.90 -20.55 -36.62
CA ASP A 87 27.85 -20.47 -38.09
C ASP A 87 27.31 -19.11 -38.56
N PHE A 88 28.15 -18.09 -38.47
CA PHE A 88 27.82 -16.72 -38.87
C PHE A 88 27.59 -16.55 -40.38
N SER A 89 27.92 -17.55 -41.21
CA SER A 89 27.62 -17.55 -42.64
C SER A 89 26.12 -17.56 -42.95
N ARG A 90 25.30 -17.94 -41.97
CA ARG A 90 23.85 -18.04 -42.08
C ARG A 90 23.17 -16.77 -41.55
N ASP A 91 23.27 -15.71 -42.34
CA ASP A 91 22.74 -14.36 -42.05
C ASP A 91 21.33 -14.32 -41.47
N LEU A 92 20.39 -15.08 -42.04
CA LEU A 92 18.98 -15.11 -41.60
C LEU A 92 18.83 -15.72 -40.19
N CYS A 93 19.69 -16.67 -39.85
CA CYS A 93 19.73 -17.28 -38.52
C CYS A 93 20.27 -16.31 -37.50
N VAL A 94 21.40 -15.65 -37.80
CA VAL A 94 21.98 -14.61 -36.94
C VAL A 94 20.94 -13.53 -36.66
N LYS A 95 20.30 -13.00 -37.71
CA LYS A 95 19.24 -11.99 -37.56
C LYS A 95 18.10 -12.45 -36.67
N SER A 96 17.61 -13.68 -36.85
CA SER A 96 16.51 -14.21 -36.03
C SER A 96 16.90 -14.42 -34.57
N LEU A 97 18.17 -14.72 -34.28
CA LEU A 97 18.68 -14.82 -32.91
C LEU A 97 18.76 -13.43 -32.25
N LEU A 98 19.20 -12.41 -32.97
CA LEU A 98 19.19 -11.02 -32.50
C LEU A 98 17.75 -10.55 -32.20
N ASP A 99 16.79 -10.89 -33.08
CA ASP A 99 15.37 -10.58 -32.85
C ASP A 99 14.79 -11.28 -31.61
N ILE A 100 15.26 -12.50 -31.30
CA ILE A 100 14.87 -13.20 -30.07
C ILE A 100 15.41 -12.48 -28.84
N MET A 101 16.65 -11.99 -28.89
CA MET A 101 17.26 -11.26 -27.77
C MET A 101 16.45 -10.01 -27.41
N ASP A 102 15.97 -9.27 -28.42
CA ASP A 102 15.16 -8.06 -28.21
C ASP A 102 13.91 -8.27 -27.39
N MET A 103 13.35 -9.47 -27.43
CA MET A 103 12.15 -9.79 -26.67
C MET A 103 12.36 -9.59 -25.16
N PHE A 104 13.58 -9.73 -24.66
CA PHE A 104 13.84 -9.76 -23.22
C PHE A 104 15.09 -9.00 -22.72
N CYS A 105 15.97 -8.47 -23.58
CA CYS A 105 17.18 -7.76 -23.15
C CYS A 105 16.93 -6.62 -22.15
N GLY A 106 15.82 -5.88 -22.27
CA GLY A 106 15.44 -4.83 -21.31
C GLY A 106 14.97 -5.35 -19.94
N ARG A 107 14.59 -6.63 -19.85
CA ARG A 107 13.96 -7.26 -18.68
C ARG A 107 14.91 -8.19 -17.89
N LEU A 108 16.17 -8.29 -18.31
CA LEU A 108 17.20 -9.08 -17.62
C LEU A 108 17.34 -8.62 -16.17
N SER A 109 17.12 -9.52 -15.22
CA SER A 109 17.18 -9.20 -13.79
C SER A 109 17.47 -10.44 -12.98
N CYS A 110 18.31 -10.30 -11.96
CA CYS A 110 18.66 -11.36 -11.03
C CYS A 110 17.64 -11.40 -9.90
N HIS A 111 16.63 -12.25 -10.03
CA HIS A 111 15.67 -12.58 -8.98
C HIS A 111 15.74 -14.09 -8.74
N GLY A 112 15.92 -14.53 -7.50
CA GLY A 112 15.91 -15.96 -7.16
C GLY A 112 17.16 -16.43 -6.44
N LYS A 113 17.52 -17.71 -6.63
CA LYS A 113 18.66 -18.33 -5.96
C LYS A 113 19.97 -17.81 -6.53
N ALA A 114 21.04 -17.82 -5.71
CA ALA A 114 22.37 -17.37 -6.12
C ALA A 114 22.86 -18.10 -7.39
N GLU A 115 22.66 -19.43 -7.46
CA GLU A 115 23.05 -20.26 -8.61
C GLU A 115 22.38 -19.83 -9.92
N GLU A 116 21.08 -19.50 -9.88
CA GLU A 116 20.33 -19.04 -11.06
C GLU A 116 20.82 -17.66 -11.52
N CYS A 117 21.13 -16.79 -10.57
CA CYS A 117 21.68 -15.47 -10.84
C CYS A 117 23.10 -15.55 -11.44
N ILE A 118 23.95 -16.43 -10.91
CA ILE A 118 25.29 -16.70 -11.47
C ILE A 118 25.15 -17.30 -12.87
N GLY A 119 24.22 -18.24 -13.07
CA GLY A 119 23.90 -18.80 -14.38
C GLY A 119 23.53 -17.74 -15.41
N LEU A 120 22.73 -16.74 -15.03
CA LEU A 120 22.43 -15.59 -15.89
C LEU A 120 23.67 -14.74 -16.20
N CYS A 121 24.55 -14.53 -15.21
CA CYS A 121 25.81 -13.80 -15.41
C CYS A 121 26.69 -14.49 -16.45
N ARG A 122 26.90 -15.82 -16.31
CA ARG A 122 27.66 -16.63 -17.28
C ARG A 122 27.03 -16.59 -18.68
N ALA A 123 25.70 -16.75 -18.76
CA ALA A 123 24.99 -16.71 -20.04
C ALA A 123 25.10 -15.34 -20.74
N LEU A 124 25.03 -14.25 -19.97
CA LEU A 124 25.19 -12.90 -20.49
C LEU A 124 26.62 -12.67 -21.00
N LEU A 125 27.64 -13.11 -20.26
CA LEU A 125 29.04 -13.07 -20.71
C LEU A 125 29.22 -13.85 -22.02
N GLY A 126 28.67 -15.07 -22.10
CA GLY A 126 28.72 -15.89 -23.31
C GLY A 126 28.11 -15.19 -24.53
N VAL A 127 26.99 -14.51 -24.35
CA VAL A 127 26.35 -13.74 -25.45
C VAL A 127 27.12 -12.48 -25.81
N VAL A 128 27.80 -11.82 -24.87
CA VAL A 128 28.71 -10.71 -25.19
C VAL A 128 29.88 -11.20 -26.06
N VAL A 129 30.49 -12.33 -25.72
CA VAL A 129 31.54 -12.96 -26.54
C VAL A 129 30.97 -13.30 -27.93
N TRP A 130 29.79 -13.91 -27.99
CA TRP A 130 29.13 -14.27 -29.24
C TRP A 130 28.88 -13.06 -30.15
N LEU A 131 28.38 -11.95 -29.60
CA LEU A 131 28.16 -10.71 -30.36
C LEU A 131 29.48 -10.10 -30.88
N LEU A 132 30.54 -10.14 -30.08
CA LEU A 132 31.87 -9.69 -30.51
C LEU A 132 32.42 -10.57 -31.62
N GLN A 133 32.28 -11.90 -31.51
CA GLN A 133 32.68 -12.84 -32.55
C GLN A 133 31.88 -12.62 -33.85
N ALA A 134 30.58 -12.37 -33.76
CA ALA A 134 29.75 -12.01 -34.91
C ALA A 134 30.28 -10.73 -35.57
N CYS A 135 30.51 -9.67 -34.78
CA CYS A 135 31.06 -8.41 -35.30
C CYS A 135 32.41 -8.64 -35.99
N ALA A 136 33.30 -9.43 -35.40
CA ALA A 136 34.61 -9.74 -35.99
C ALA A 136 34.47 -10.47 -37.32
N TRP A 137 33.58 -11.47 -37.39
CA TRP A 137 33.33 -12.23 -38.62
C TRP A 137 32.80 -11.35 -39.75
N TYR A 138 31.83 -10.48 -39.47
CA TYR A 138 31.29 -9.56 -40.48
C TYR A 138 32.30 -8.48 -40.90
N CYS A 139 33.17 -8.02 -39.99
CA CYS A 139 34.27 -7.10 -40.35
C CYS A 139 35.30 -7.77 -41.27
N GLU A 140 35.59 -9.05 -41.03
CA GLU A 140 36.50 -9.85 -41.86
C GLU A 140 35.91 -10.09 -43.26
N ASN A 141 34.62 -10.44 -43.35
CA ASN A 141 33.98 -10.62 -44.65
C ASN A 141 33.90 -9.35 -45.50
N LEU A 142 33.78 -8.17 -44.88
CA LEU A 142 33.87 -6.90 -45.61
C LEU A 142 35.27 -6.69 -46.21
N ARG A 143 36.32 -7.29 -45.62
CA ARG A 143 37.68 -7.30 -46.18
C ARG A 143 37.77 -8.18 -47.42
N GLU A 144 37.22 -9.40 -47.35
CA GLU A 144 37.35 -10.40 -48.42
C GLU A 144 36.43 -10.12 -49.62
N LEU A 145 35.17 -9.75 -49.36
CA LEU A 145 34.14 -9.58 -50.39
C LEU A 145 33.99 -8.13 -50.85
N GLY A 146 34.64 -7.18 -50.17
CA GLY A 146 34.49 -5.75 -50.41
C GLY A 146 33.17 -5.18 -49.83
N PRO A 147 32.84 -3.91 -50.14
CA PRO A 147 31.69 -3.23 -49.58
C PRO A 147 30.37 -3.86 -50.05
N ALA A 148 29.74 -4.64 -49.18
CA ALA A 148 28.44 -5.27 -49.42
C ALA A 148 27.38 -4.71 -48.43
N PRO A 149 26.30 -4.07 -48.92
CA PRO A 149 25.34 -3.39 -48.05
C PRO A 149 24.57 -4.35 -47.12
N ASN A 150 24.37 -5.61 -47.53
CA ASN A 150 23.72 -6.62 -46.69
C ASN A 150 24.59 -7.03 -45.49
N ILE A 151 25.89 -7.21 -45.72
CA ILE A 151 26.87 -7.57 -44.67
C ILE A 151 27.00 -6.40 -43.67
N GLU A 152 27.05 -5.16 -44.16
CA GLU A 152 27.06 -3.98 -43.31
C GLU A 152 25.78 -3.85 -42.45
N ALA A 153 24.61 -4.16 -43.02
CA ALA A 153 23.34 -4.12 -42.29
C ALA A 153 23.30 -5.12 -41.12
N ILE A 154 23.83 -6.33 -41.31
CA ILE A 154 23.88 -7.34 -40.25
C ILE A 154 24.93 -6.96 -39.21
N LEU A 155 26.11 -6.51 -39.62
CA LEU A 155 27.13 -5.97 -38.71
C LEU A 155 26.56 -4.85 -37.82
N ARG A 156 25.81 -3.92 -38.42
CA ARG A 156 25.10 -2.86 -37.69
C ARG A 156 24.12 -3.44 -36.68
N THR A 157 23.33 -4.44 -37.07
CA THR A 157 22.38 -5.08 -36.14
C THR A 157 23.11 -5.74 -34.97
N CYS A 158 24.21 -6.45 -35.20
CA CYS A 158 25.04 -7.04 -34.14
C CYS A 158 25.61 -5.95 -33.21
N GLN A 159 26.14 -4.87 -33.79
CA GLN A 159 26.71 -3.73 -33.05
C GLN A 159 25.66 -3.04 -32.17
N GLU A 160 24.48 -2.74 -32.72
CA GLU A 160 23.39 -2.08 -31.99
C GLU A 160 22.94 -2.93 -30.79
N ARG A 161 22.88 -4.25 -30.94
CA ARG A 161 22.52 -5.18 -29.85
C ARG A 161 23.60 -5.24 -28.78
N LEU A 162 24.88 -5.27 -29.17
CA LEU A 162 26.00 -5.18 -28.23
C LEU A 162 25.96 -3.86 -27.45
N GLN A 163 25.77 -2.74 -28.14
CA GLN A 163 25.69 -1.41 -27.53
C GLN A 163 24.52 -1.31 -26.56
N THR A 164 23.33 -1.76 -26.97
CA THR A 164 22.12 -1.76 -26.12
C THR A 164 22.34 -2.58 -24.85
N LEU A 165 22.95 -3.76 -24.96
CA LEU A 165 23.27 -4.58 -23.80
C LEU A 165 24.28 -3.89 -22.87
N MET A 166 25.35 -3.31 -23.43
CA MET A 166 26.46 -2.74 -22.65
C MET A 166 26.23 -1.31 -22.17
N ASN A 167 25.26 -0.58 -22.70
CA ASN A 167 24.86 0.73 -22.17
C ASN A 167 24.24 0.63 -20.77
N SER A 168 23.65 -0.52 -20.44
CA SER A 168 23.08 -0.79 -19.12
C SER A 168 24.19 -1.09 -18.11
N THR A 169 24.40 -0.18 -17.14
CA THR A 169 25.33 -0.38 -16.00
C THR A 169 25.03 -1.69 -15.26
N LYS A 170 23.74 -2.04 -15.12
CA LYS A 170 23.32 -3.33 -14.54
C LYS A 170 23.88 -4.51 -15.33
N ASN A 171 23.73 -4.52 -16.65
CA ASN A 171 24.22 -5.62 -17.48
C ASN A 171 25.74 -5.73 -17.43
N ARG A 172 26.45 -4.59 -17.51
CA ARG A 172 27.91 -4.59 -17.36
C ARG A 172 28.35 -5.12 -15.98
N ALA A 173 27.60 -4.82 -14.91
CA ALA A 173 27.86 -5.37 -13.58
C ALA A 173 27.64 -6.90 -13.51
N LEU A 174 26.61 -7.42 -14.19
CA LEU A 174 26.39 -8.87 -14.29
C LEU A 174 27.54 -9.57 -15.03
N VAL A 175 28.02 -8.97 -16.12
CA VAL A 175 29.21 -9.47 -16.85
C VAL A 175 30.46 -9.41 -15.96
N HIS A 176 30.62 -8.35 -15.16
CA HIS A 176 31.72 -8.24 -14.19
C HIS A 176 31.66 -9.37 -13.14
N ILE A 177 30.49 -9.71 -12.64
CA ILE A 177 30.30 -10.84 -11.71
C ILE A 177 30.72 -12.16 -12.37
N ALA A 178 30.30 -12.41 -13.62
CA ALA A 178 30.70 -13.61 -14.36
C ALA A 178 32.23 -13.73 -14.50
N ARG A 179 32.90 -12.61 -14.79
CA ARG A 179 34.37 -12.53 -14.85
C ARG A 179 35.03 -12.88 -13.51
N LEU A 180 34.47 -12.42 -12.39
CA LEU A 180 35.04 -12.71 -11.06
C LEU A 180 34.88 -14.18 -10.68
N GLU A 181 33.84 -14.82 -11.20
CA GLU A 181 33.50 -16.22 -10.92
C GLU A 181 34.36 -17.20 -11.73
N ASP A 182 34.62 -16.92 -13.00
CA ASP A 182 35.61 -17.63 -13.82
C ASP A 182 36.56 -16.63 -14.50
N GLN A 183 37.74 -16.42 -13.91
CA GLN A 183 38.73 -15.48 -14.45
C GLN A 183 39.24 -15.89 -15.85
N GLY A 184 39.21 -17.19 -16.18
CA GLY A 184 39.62 -17.69 -17.50
C GLY A 184 38.68 -17.27 -18.62
N SER A 185 37.39 -17.12 -18.32
CA SER A 185 36.35 -16.74 -19.29
C SER A 185 36.56 -15.35 -19.92
N TRP A 186 37.25 -14.44 -19.22
CA TRP A 186 37.50 -13.08 -19.72
C TRP A 186 38.51 -13.03 -20.87
N SER A 187 39.42 -14.00 -20.95
CA SER A 187 40.38 -14.11 -22.05
C SER A 187 39.67 -14.25 -23.41
N ASN A 188 38.51 -14.91 -23.44
CA ASN A 188 37.68 -15.05 -24.65
C ASN A 188 37.09 -13.69 -25.09
N VAL A 189 36.72 -12.84 -24.13
CA VAL A 189 36.24 -11.48 -24.41
C VAL A 189 37.37 -10.66 -25.03
N GLU A 190 38.56 -10.68 -24.42
CA GLU A 190 39.72 -9.94 -24.90
C GLU A 190 40.14 -10.38 -26.31
N GLN A 191 40.18 -11.69 -26.56
CA GLN A 191 40.47 -12.23 -27.90
C GLN A 191 39.42 -11.82 -28.93
N ALA A 192 38.13 -11.87 -28.59
CA ALA A 192 37.07 -11.45 -29.51
C ALA A 192 37.14 -9.93 -29.78
N MET A 193 37.41 -9.11 -28.76
CA MET A 193 37.59 -7.66 -28.90
C MET A 193 38.78 -7.31 -29.78
N LEU A 194 39.92 -8.00 -29.63
CA LEU A 194 41.09 -7.79 -30.48
C LEU A 194 40.77 -8.04 -31.95
N LYS A 195 40.07 -9.14 -32.28
CA LYS A 195 39.65 -9.43 -33.66
C LYS A 195 38.72 -8.37 -34.24
N VAL A 196 37.76 -7.85 -33.46
CA VAL A 196 36.91 -6.74 -33.91
C VAL A 196 37.77 -5.50 -34.17
N THR A 197 38.72 -5.19 -33.28
CA THR A 197 39.59 -4.02 -33.38
C THR A 197 40.47 -4.09 -34.64
N GLU A 198 41.05 -5.25 -34.94
CA GLU A 198 41.80 -5.49 -36.19
C GLU A 198 40.92 -5.33 -37.43
N GLY A 199 39.64 -5.74 -37.34
CA GLY A 199 38.66 -5.64 -38.41
C GLY A 199 38.10 -4.23 -38.66
N LEU A 200 38.27 -3.28 -37.73
CA LEU A 200 37.72 -1.92 -37.85
C LEU A 200 38.18 -1.22 -39.14
N GLY A 201 39.42 -1.44 -39.57
CA GLY A 201 39.99 -0.88 -40.79
C GLY A 201 39.22 -1.26 -42.07
N ASN A 202 38.50 -2.38 -42.05
CA ASN A 202 37.78 -2.92 -43.20
C ASN A 202 36.36 -2.34 -43.33
N VAL A 203 35.83 -1.68 -42.29
CA VAL A 203 34.47 -1.12 -42.30
C VAL A 203 34.46 0.21 -43.06
N PRO A 204 33.79 0.32 -44.23
CA PRO A 204 33.82 1.55 -45.04
C PRO A 204 33.01 2.69 -44.40
N ASN A 205 31.96 2.37 -43.67
CA ASN A 205 31.07 3.34 -43.04
C ASN A 205 31.67 3.89 -41.73
N GLN A 206 32.03 5.18 -41.76
CA GLN A 206 32.68 5.84 -40.62
C GLN A 206 31.78 5.91 -39.38
N THR A 207 30.47 6.11 -39.53
CA THR A 207 29.53 6.15 -38.40
C THR A 207 29.43 4.80 -37.71
N LEU A 208 29.35 3.71 -38.50
CA LEU A 208 29.33 2.35 -37.95
C LEU A 208 30.65 2.00 -37.26
N ARG A 209 31.79 2.42 -37.83
CA ARG A 209 33.11 2.25 -37.21
C ARG A 209 33.18 2.93 -35.85
N THR A 210 32.78 4.19 -35.75
CA THR A 210 32.75 4.92 -34.46
C THR A 210 31.81 4.24 -33.45
N SER A 211 30.64 3.78 -33.89
CA SER A 211 29.70 3.07 -33.03
C SER A 211 30.23 1.71 -32.53
N LEU A 212 31.04 1.02 -33.34
CA LEU A 212 31.77 -0.18 -32.91
C LEU A 212 32.85 0.15 -31.87
N GLU A 213 33.63 1.21 -32.10
CA GLU A 213 34.65 1.69 -31.15
C GLU A 213 34.04 2.05 -29.79
N GLU A 214 32.91 2.74 -29.78
CA GLU A 214 32.14 3.04 -28.56
C GLU A 214 31.68 1.76 -27.85
N SER A 215 31.10 0.80 -28.58
CA SER A 215 30.70 -0.50 -28.01
C SER A 215 31.89 -1.24 -27.41
N LEU A 216 33.04 -1.25 -28.07
CA LEU A 216 34.28 -1.86 -27.58
C LEU A 216 34.79 -1.16 -26.32
N PHE A 217 34.73 0.17 -26.27
CA PHE A 217 35.10 0.93 -25.08
C PHE A 217 34.24 0.56 -23.87
N LEU A 218 32.93 0.41 -24.06
CA LEU A 218 32.03 -0.03 -22.99
C LEU A 218 32.41 -1.41 -22.45
N VAL A 219 32.71 -2.38 -23.32
CA VAL A 219 33.14 -3.72 -22.90
C VAL A 219 34.51 -3.65 -22.20
N LYS A 220 35.45 -2.86 -22.72
CA LYS A 220 36.79 -2.65 -22.14
C LYS A 220 36.73 -2.07 -20.73
N SER A 221 35.71 -1.28 -20.43
CA SER A 221 35.52 -0.64 -19.11
C SER A 221 34.98 -1.59 -18.02
N ILE A 222 34.51 -2.79 -18.38
CA ILE A 222 33.87 -3.72 -17.43
C ILE A 222 34.81 -4.12 -16.27
N PRO A 223 36.10 -4.45 -16.48
CA PRO A 223 37.00 -4.78 -15.38
C PRO A 223 37.20 -3.65 -14.36
N SER A 224 37.10 -2.39 -14.78
CA SER A 224 37.30 -1.20 -13.93
C SER A 224 35.99 -0.66 -13.33
N MET A 225 34.84 -1.29 -13.55
CA MET A 225 33.55 -0.78 -13.09
C MET A 225 33.43 -0.53 -11.59
N LEU A 226 34.09 -1.34 -10.75
CA LEU A 226 34.05 -1.15 -9.29
C LEU A 226 34.91 0.05 -8.82
N SER A 227 35.77 0.60 -9.70
CA SER A 227 36.51 1.83 -9.44
C SER A 227 35.74 3.09 -9.85
N VAL A 228 34.65 2.94 -10.61
CA VAL A 228 33.77 4.03 -11.04
C VAL A 228 32.58 4.07 -10.09
N GLN A 229 32.47 5.15 -9.30
CA GLN A 229 31.26 5.42 -8.54
C GLN A 229 30.07 5.45 -9.51
N CYS A 230 29.13 4.51 -9.33
CA CYS A 230 27.89 4.49 -10.09
C CYS A 230 27.17 5.82 -9.84
N GLU A 231 27.07 6.69 -10.84
CA GLU A 231 26.09 7.77 -10.81
C GLU A 231 24.72 7.10 -10.65
N LEU A 232 24.10 7.27 -9.48
CA LEU A 232 22.77 6.72 -9.24
C LEU A 232 21.86 7.29 -10.35
N PRO A 233 21.14 6.45 -11.11
CA PRO A 233 20.09 6.96 -11.97
C PRO A 233 19.19 7.84 -11.12
N VAL A 234 18.92 9.06 -11.58
CA VAL A 234 18.06 10.04 -10.90
C VAL A 234 16.70 9.39 -10.65
N ARG A 235 16.55 8.71 -9.51
CA ARG A 235 15.33 8.03 -9.13
C ARG A 235 14.38 9.13 -8.70
N ALA A 236 13.53 9.56 -9.61
CA ALA A 236 12.58 10.65 -9.39
C ALA A 236 11.42 10.25 -8.45
N SER A 237 11.31 8.98 -8.03
CA SER A 237 10.19 8.48 -7.23
C SER A 237 10.62 7.37 -6.27
N PHE A 238 10.09 7.40 -5.04
CA PHE A 238 10.32 6.38 -3.99
C PHE A 238 9.00 5.73 -3.56
N PRO A 239 8.45 4.79 -4.35
CA PRO A 239 7.11 4.24 -4.13
C PRO A 239 6.96 3.49 -2.80
N SER A 240 8.05 2.98 -2.23
CA SER A 240 8.02 2.29 -0.94
C SER A 240 7.61 3.21 0.21
N VAL A 241 8.06 4.47 0.21
CA VAL A 241 7.64 5.47 1.21
C VAL A 241 6.15 5.76 1.03
N HIS A 242 5.74 5.98 -0.23
CA HIS A 242 4.36 6.29 -0.56
C HIS A 242 3.39 5.17 -0.15
N ALA A 243 3.66 3.93 -0.56
CA ALA A 243 2.83 2.77 -0.25
C ALA A 243 2.76 2.51 1.26
N PHE A 244 3.87 2.70 1.98
CA PHE A 244 3.91 2.51 3.42
C PHE A 244 3.05 3.54 4.16
N ILE A 245 3.13 4.82 3.77
CA ILE A 245 2.26 5.86 4.34
C ILE A 245 0.78 5.56 4.04
N MET A 246 0.45 5.09 2.83
CA MET A 246 -0.93 4.72 2.49
C MET A 246 -1.47 3.56 3.33
N LEU A 247 -0.65 2.52 3.55
CA LEU A 247 -1.00 1.39 4.38
C LEU A 247 -1.25 1.83 5.83
N GLU A 248 -0.35 2.65 6.37
CA GLU A 248 -0.42 3.13 7.75
C GLU A 248 -1.67 4.00 7.98
N ALA A 249 -1.97 4.92 7.06
CA ALA A 249 -3.14 5.79 7.17
C ALA A 249 -4.48 5.01 7.13
N THR A 250 -4.53 3.95 6.32
CA THR A 250 -5.76 3.16 6.09
C THR A 250 -5.97 2.13 7.19
N MET A 251 -4.91 1.43 7.61
CA MET A 251 -5.01 0.25 8.48
C MET A 251 -4.61 0.53 9.94
N ASN A 252 -3.80 1.56 10.20
CA ASN A 252 -3.11 1.72 11.49
C ASN A 252 -3.13 3.17 12.01
N LEU A 253 -4.24 3.89 11.80
CA LEU A 253 -4.38 5.28 12.28
C LEU A 253 -4.12 5.41 13.79
N ILE A 254 -4.52 4.40 14.58
CA ILE A 254 -4.41 4.37 16.04
C ILE A 254 -3.02 3.90 16.51
N GLY A 255 -2.21 3.35 15.60
CA GLY A 255 -0.87 2.87 15.89
C GLY A 255 0.02 3.96 16.48
N GLU A 256 0.92 3.55 17.37
CA GLU A 256 1.89 4.46 17.98
C GLU A 256 2.79 5.10 16.91
N ILE A 257 3.20 6.35 17.16
CA ILE A 257 4.02 7.08 16.18
C ILE A 257 5.45 6.52 16.10
N GLN A 258 5.96 5.91 17.17
CA GLN A 258 7.36 5.45 17.22
C GLN A 258 7.67 4.30 16.24
N PRO A 259 6.87 3.21 16.16
CA PRO A 259 7.06 2.17 15.13
C PRO A 259 7.02 2.71 13.70
N LEU A 260 6.08 3.63 13.41
CA LEU A 260 5.96 4.29 12.11
C LEU A 260 7.26 5.04 11.74
N VAL A 261 7.83 5.79 12.69
CA VAL A 261 9.10 6.52 12.51
C VAL A 261 10.26 5.56 12.25
N GLU A 262 10.36 4.46 12.99
CA GLU A 262 11.43 3.47 12.84
C GLU A 262 11.38 2.78 11.47
N GLN A 263 10.19 2.38 11.03
CA GLN A 263 9.99 1.76 9.72
C GLN A 263 10.27 2.74 8.58
N LEU A 264 9.83 4.00 8.72
CA LEU A 264 10.16 5.08 7.79
C LEU A 264 11.68 5.32 7.68
N MET A 265 12.39 5.35 8.81
CA MET A 265 13.85 5.49 8.83
C MET A 265 14.57 4.29 8.24
N MET A 266 14.04 3.08 8.45
CA MET A 266 14.57 1.86 7.81
C MET A 266 14.45 1.96 6.28
N ILE A 267 13.29 2.34 5.75
CA ILE A 267 13.09 2.53 4.30
C ILE A 267 14.05 3.60 3.75
N LYS A 268 14.15 4.76 4.44
CA LYS A 268 15.06 5.84 4.07
C LYS A 268 16.51 5.37 3.97
N ARG A 269 17.00 4.61 4.97
CA ARG A 269 18.37 4.09 5.02
C ARG A 269 18.63 3.05 3.94
N MET A 270 17.72 2.08 3.78
CA MET A 270 17.85 1.00 2.80
C MET A 270 17.91 1.52 1.36
N GLN A 271 17.15 2.58 1.06
CA GLN A 271 17.08 3.17 -0.28
C GLN A 271 17.98 4.39 -0.47
N LYS A 272 18.71 4.82 0.58
CA LYS A 272 19.57 6.01 0.58
C LYS A 272 18.85 7.26 0.05
N ILE A 273 17.63 7.49 0.55
CA ILE A 273 16.75 8.57 0.06
C ILE A 273 17.20 9.92 0.62
N PRO A 274 17.44 10.94 -0.23
CA PRO A 274 17.69 12.31 0.24
C PRO A 274 16.52 12.84 1.08
N THR A 275 16.80 13.51 2.20
CA THR A 275 15.78 13.95 3.16
C THR A 275 14.66 14.81 2.53
N PRO A 276 14.94 15.79 1.65
CA PRO A 276 13.87 16.58 1.03
C PRO A 276 12.93 15.73 0.17
N LEU A 277 13.47 14.76 -0.58
CA LEU A 277 12.67 13.85 -1.42
C LEU A 277 11.89 12.84 -0.56
N PHE A 278 12.48 12.40 0.54
CA PHE A 278 11.83 11.54 1.51
C PHE A 278 10.58 12.20 2.11
N VAL A 279 10.71 13.45 2.57
CA VAL A 279 9.58 14.23 3.12
C VAL A 279 8.55 14.55 2.03
N LEU A 280 8.99 14.86 0.80
CA LEU A 280 8.10 15.07 -0.33
C LEU A 280 7.22 13.84 -0.62
N GLU A 281 7.78 12.63 -0.61
CA GLU A 281 6.99 11.41 -0.87
C GLU A 281 5.96 11.13 0.23
N ILE A 282 6.28 11.45 1.49
CA ILE A 282 5.30 11.40 2.59
C ILE A 282 4.14 12.34 2.30
N TRP A 283 4.41 13.60 1.91
CA TRP A 283 3.36 14.55 1.58
C TRP A 283 2.54 14.12 0.38
N LYS A 284 3.17 13.62 -0.69
CA LYS A 284 2.45 13.09 -1.85
C LYS A 284 1.45 12.01 -1.45
N ALA A 285 1.84 11.07 -0.58
CA ALA A 285 0.94 10.02 -0.10
C ALA A 285 -0.22 10.58 0.72
N CYS A 286 0.04 11.55 1.59
CA CYS A 286 -1.00 12.21 2.37
C CYS A 286 -2.05 12.91 1.48
N PHE A 287 -1.61 13.72 0.53
CA PHE A 287 -2.50 14.44 -0.39
C PHE A 287 -3.24 13.49 -1.35
N THR A 288 -2.59 12.42 -1.81
CA THR A 288 -3.24 11.39 -2.64
C THR A 288 -4.34 10.69 -1.86
N GLY A 289 -4.07 10.29 -0.61
CA GLY A 289 -5.06 9.65 0.25
C GLY A 289 -6.24 10.57 0.59
N LEU A 290 -6.01 11.87 0.81
CA LEU A 290 -7.09 12.85 0.98
C LEU A 290 -8.02 12.89 -0.24
N ILE A 291 -7.45 12.91 -1.44
CA ILE A 291 -8.22 12.98 -2.71
C ILE A 291 -9.00 11.68 -2.95
N GLU A 292 -8.38 10.53 -2.72
CA GLU A 292 -8.94 9.21 -3.06
C GLU A 292 -9.82 8.61 -1.95
N SER A 293 -9.84 9.22 -0.76
CA SER A 293 -10.62 8.73 0.38
C SER A 293 -12.14 8.67 0.11
N PRO A 294 -12.80 7.55 0.43
CA PRO A 294 -14.27 7.45 0.36
C PRO A 294 -14.96 8.47 1.28
N GLU A 295 -16.15 8.92 0.87
CA GLU A 295 -16.99 9.78 1.70
C GLU A 295 -17.41 9.06 3.00
N GLY A 296 -17.55 9.80 4.11
CA GLY A 296 -17.97 9.25 5.40
C GLY A 296 -16.92 9.40 6.50
N THR A 297 -16.59 8.31 7.19
CA THR A 297 -15.59 8.30 8.27
C THR A 297 -14.16 8.26 7.75
N GLU A 298 -13.93 7.66 6.58
CA GLU A 298 -12.60 7.49 6.00
C GLU A 298 -11.97 8.83 5.56
N GLU A 299 -12.75 9.74 4.95
CA GLU A 299 -12.27 11.11 4.65
C GLU A 299 -11.81 11.87 5.91
N LEU A 300 -12.46 11.64 7.06
CA LEU A 300 -12.08 12.25 8.33
C LEU A 300 -10.81 11.64 8.90
N LYS A 301 -10.64 10.31 8.79
CA LYS A 301 -9.42 9.59 9.18
C LYS A 301 -8.20 10.10 8.40
N TRP A 302 -8.33 10.25 7.08
CA TRP A 302 -7.26 10.80 6.22
C TRP A 302 -6.92 12.25 6.52
N THR A 303 -7.94 13.06 6.81
CA THR A 303 -7.78 14.46 7.23
C THR A 303 -7.05 14.55 8.57
N ALA A 304 -7.43 13.75 9.56
CA ALA A 304 -6.72 13.70 10.84
C ALA A 304 -5.29 13.16 10.70
N PHE A 305 -5.08 12.13 9.89
CA PHE A 305 -3.76 11.57 9.64
C PHE A 305 -2.80 12.60 9.03
N THR A 306 -3.26 13.33 8.02
CA THR A 306 -2.43 14.28 7.26
C THR A 306 -2.10 15.53 8.06
N PHE A 307 -3.07 16.11 8.75
CA PHE A 307 -2.92 17.41 9.43
C PHE A 307 -2.55 17.31 10.91
N LEU A 308 -2.75 16.15 11.56
CA LEU A 308 -2.40 15.95 12.97
C LEU A 308 -1.28 14.92 13.16
N LYS A 309 -1.42 13.70 12.61
CA LYS A 309 -0.46 12.60 12.87
C LYS A 309 0.89 12.82 12.18
N ILE A 310 0.90 13.13 10.89
CA ILE A 310 2.14 13.25 10.10
C ILE A 310 3.04 14.41 10.56
N PRO A 311 2.54 15.61 10.89
CA PRO A 311 3.38 16.66 11.47
C PRO A 311 4.09 16.20 12.76
N GLN A 312 3.43 15.40 13.61
CA GLN A 312 4.04 14.81 14.80
C GLN A 312 5.07 13.72 14.48
N VAL A 313 4.85 12.95 13.39
CA VAL A 313 5.82 11.99 12.85
C VAL A 313 7.09 12.72 12.40
N LEU A 314 6.96 13.80 11.63
CA LEU A 314 8.08 14.63 11.18
C LEU A 314 8.83 15.27 12.35
N LEU A 315 8.12 15.72 13.39
CA LEU A 315 8.73 16.23 14.61
C LEU A 315 9.58 15.18 15.33
N ARG A 316 9.14 13.91 15.35
CA ARG A 316 9.97 12.81 15.87
C ARG A 316 11.15 12.49 14.95
N LEU A 317 10.96 12.51 13.63
CA LEU A 317 12.03 12.31 12.65
C LEU A 317 13.14 13.36 12.76
N LYS A 318 12.79 14.62 13.10
CA LYS A 318 13.76 15.70 13.39
C LYS A 318 14.79 15.31 14.45
N LYS A 319 14.44 14.45 15.41
CA LYS A 319 15.32 14.02 16.51
C LYS A 319 16.33 12.95 16.11
N TYR A 320 16.19 12.33 14.93
CA TYR A 320 17.13 11.33 14.46
C TYR A 320 18.36 12.01 13.86
N PRO A 321 19.59 11.53 14.16
CA PRO A 321 20.80 12.06 13.54
C PRO A 321 20.72 11.85 12.02
N GLN A 322 20.60 12.96 11.28
CA GLN A 322 20.78 13.02 9.84
C GLN A 322 22.31 12.89 9.62
N GLY A 323 22.77 11.86 8.91
CA GLY A 323 24.20 11.50 8.90
C GLY A 323 25.11 12.65 8.41
N ASP A 324 26.26 12.82 9.08
CA ASP A 324 27.50 13.59 8.84
C ASP A 324 27.53 14.93 8.06
N GLN A 325 26.46 15.33 7.37
CA GLN A 325 26.36 16.61 6.69
C GLN A 325 25.45 17.50 7.54
N GLY A 326 26.00 18.56 8.13
CA GLY A 326 25.33 19.50 9.02
C GLY A 326 24.21 20.34 8.40
N GLN A 327 23.35 19.75 7.57
CA GLN A 327 22.10 20.33 7.09
C GLN A 327 21.02 20.24 8.17
N ASP A 328 20.35 21.36 8.42
CA ASP A 328 19.21 21.43 9.34
C ASP A 328 18.00 20.72 8.71
N PHE A 329 17.36 19.83 9.46
CA PHE A 329 16.14 19.15 9.04
C PHE A 329 15.02 20.14 8.67
N MET A 330 14.99 21.32 9.30
CA MET A 330 14.04 22.38 8.95
C MET A 330 14.25 22.90 7.52
N ASP A 331 15.51 23.02 7.07
CA ASP A 331 15.82 23.41 5.70
C ASP A 331 15.40 22.31 4.72
N ASP A 332 15.62 21.04 5.06
CA ASP A 332 15.16 19.91 4.26
C ASP A 332 13.63 19.90 4.09
N VAL A 333 12.88 20.18 5.16
CA VAL A 333 11.42 20.28 5.13
C VAL A 333 10.98 21.47 4.26
N ASN A 334 11.66 22.62 4.37
CA ASN A 334 11.40 23.78 3.52
C ASN A 334 11.62 23.45 2.03
N VAL A 335 12.73 22.79 1.69
CA VAL A 335 13.02 22.34 0.31
C VAL A 335 11.96 21.34 -0.17
N ALA A 336 11.51 20.41 0.68
CA ALA A 336 10.43 19.48 0.36
C ALA A 336 9.13 20.21 0.00
N PHE A 337 8.75 21.25 0.75
CA PHE A 337 7.59 22.09 0.42
C PHE A 337 7.77 22.87 -0.90
N GLN A 338 8.99 23.33 -1.20
CA GLN A 338 9.27 23.95 -2.50
C GLN A 338 9.10 22.97 -3.67
N TYR A 339 9.42 21.68 -3.48
CA TYR A 339 9.12 20.65 -4.46
C TYR A 339 7.62 20.35 -4.54
N LEU A 340 6.93 20.27 -3.41
CA LEU A 340 5.49 20.04 -3.36
C LEU A 340 4.70 21.15 -4.09
N LEU A 341 5.12 22.41 -3.95
CA LEU A 341 4.53 23.55 -4.68
C LEU A 341 4.55 23.39 -6.21
N LYS A 342 5.52 22.64 -6.75
CA LYS A 342 5.60 22.35 -8.20
C LYS A 342 4.55 21.32 -8.64
N LEU A 343 3.93 20.59 -7.71
CA LEU A 343 2.90 19.59 -7.98
C LEU A 343 1.50 20.22 -7.94
N THR A 344 1.31 21.31 -8.67
CA THR A 344 0.06 22.10 -8.68
C THR A 344 -1.22 21.27 -8.91
N PRO A 345 -1.28 20.32 -9.86
CA PRO A 345 -2.50 19.52 -10.06
C PRO A 345 -2.90 18.66 -8.86
N LEU A 346 -1.93 18.21 -8.06
CA LEU A 346 -2.19 17.43 -6.84
C LEU A 346 -2.82 18.34 -5.78
N LEU A 347 -2.22 19.51 -5.56
CA LEU A 347 -2.71 20.48 -4.59
C LEU A 347 -4.10 21.01 -4.97
N ASP A 348 -4.31 21.34 -6.24
CA ASP A 348 -5.61 21.86 -6.72
C ASP A 348 -6.73 20.84 -6.53
N LYS A 349 -6.47 19.55 -6.75
CA LYS A 349 -7.44 18.47 -6.47
C LYS A 349 -7.73 18.33 -4.99
N ALA A 350 -6.72 18.43 -4.14
CA ALA A 350 -6.90 18.38 -2.69
C ALA A 350 -7.71 19.58 -2.18
N ASP A 351 -7.40 20.79 -2.66
CA ASP A 351 -8.12 22.00 -2.30
C ASP A 351 -9.60 21.93 -2.73
N GLN A 352 -9.88 21.36 -3.92
CA GLN A 352 -11.25 21.09 -4.37
C GLN A 352 -11.96 20.08 -3.47
N ARG A 353 -11.30 18.97 -3.09
CA ARG A 353 -11.87 17.93 -2.23
C ARG A 353 -12.17 18.44 -0.82
N CYS A 354 -11.26 19.22 -0.25
CA CYS A 354 -11.36 19.73 1.12
C CYS A 354 -12.07 21.08 1.23
N THR A 355 -12.36 21.73 0.10
CA THR A 355 -12.97 23.08 0.01
C THR A 355 -12.20 24.17 0.77
N CYS A 356 -10.88 24.00 0.93
CA CYS A 356 -10.00 24.96 1.60
C CYS A 356 -8.58 24.91 0.99
N ASP A 357 -7.72 25.87 1.36
CA ASP A 357 -6.29 25.83 1.03
C ASP A 357 -5.58 24.84 1.95
N CYS A 358 -5.45 23.60 1.49
CA CYS A 358 -4.85 22.52 2.25
C CYS A 358 -3.37 22.79 2.53
N LEU A 359 -2.65 23.41 1.59
CA LEU A 359 -1.23 23.69 1.77
C LEU A 359 -1.03 24.72 2.87
N SER A 360 -1.80 25.81 2.87
CA SER A 360 -1.70 26.85 3.91
C SER A 360 -1.95 26.29 5.31
N MET A 361 -2.98 25.44 5.47
CA MET A 361 -3.28 24.77 6.75
C MET A 361 -2.11 23.88 7.20
N LEU A 362 -1.51 23.13 6.28
CA LEU A 362 -0.38 22.26 6.60
C LEU A 362 0.88 23.05 7.00
N LEU A 363 1.17 24.15 6.29
CA LEU A 363 2.29 25.03 6.59
C LEU A 363 2.17 25.66 7.98
N GLN A 364 0.96 26.04 8.39
CA GLN A 364 0.68 26.58 9.73
C GLN A 364 0.95 25.55 10.83
N GLU A 365 0.49 24.30 10.68
CA GLU A 365 0.77 23.26 11.66
C GLU A 365 2.25 22.87 11.72
N CYS A 366 2.94 22.83 10.57
CA CYS A 366 4.39 22.61 10.55
C CYS A 366 5.16 23.73 11.24
N ASN A 367 4.74 24.99 11.06
CA ASN A 367 5.34 26.14 11.76
C ASN A 367 5.15 26.03 13.28
N LYS A 368 3.91 25.76 13.74
CA LYS A 368 3.57 25.58 15.16
C LYS A 368 4.42 24.51 15.85
N LEU A 369 4.84 23.47 15.12
CA LEU A 369 5.70 22.39 15.64
C LEU A 369 7.21 22.67 15.47
N GLY A 370 7.61 23.84 14.96
CA GLY A 370 9.01 24.17 14.72
C GLY A 370 9.67 23.33 13.61
N LEU A 371 8.87 22.87 12.64
CA LEU A 371 9.35 22.21 11.42
C LEU A 371 9.62 23.21 10.28
N LEU A 372 9.11 24.43 10.41
CA LEU A 372 9.35 25.57 9.53
C LEU A 372 9.53 26.84 10.36
N SER A 373 10.33 27.78 9.87
CA SER A 373 10.42 29.15 10.41
C SER A 373 9.31 30.04 9.87
N ASP A 374 9.03 31.15 10.57
CA ASP A 374 8.04 32.15 10.12
C ASP A 374 8.38 32.74 8.74
N SER A 375 9.67 32.94 8.46
CA SER A 375 10.15 33.42 7.17
C SER A 375 9.88 32.42 6.04
N ASN A 376 10.13 31.12 6.29
CA ASN A 376 9.86 30.05 5.34
C ASN A 376 8.36 29.90 5.09
N THR A 377 7.54 29.91 6.14
CA THR A 377 6.08 29.83 6.02
C THR A 377 5.51 30.98 5.20
N THR A 378 5.95 32.21 5.45
CA THR A 378 5.51 33.40 4.71
C THR A 378 5.93 33.32 3.24
N SER A 379 7.18 32.93 2.98
CA SER A 379 7.71 32.75 1.62
C SER A 379 6.94 31.69 0.82
N LEU A 380 6.69 30.51 1.41
CA LEU A 380 5.95 29.42 0.77
C LEU A 380 4.48 29.79 0.51
N THR A 381 3.85 30.50 1.45
CA THR A 381 2.46 30.96 1.30
C THR A 381 2.33 31.95 0.14
N SER A 382 3.24 32.93 0.05
CA SER A 382 3.23 33.92 -1.05
C SER A 382 3.39 33.29 -2.43
N LYS A 383 4.15 32.19 -2.54
CA LYS A 383 4.36 31.46 -3.80
C LYS A 383 3.12 30.70 -4.28
N ARG A 384 2.14 30.45 -3.42
CA ARG A 384 0.88 29.73 -3.74
C ARG A 384 -0.25 30.68 -4.14
N GLU A 385 -0.13 32.00 -3.94
CA GLU A 385 -1.19 33.00 -4.17
C GLU A 385 -1.77 33.07 -5.61
N SER A 386 -1.19 32.36 -6.58
CA SER A 386 -1.74 32.17 -7.94
C SER A 386 -2.80 31.05 -8.05
N ALA A 387 -3.15 30.36 -6.96
CA ALA A 387 -4.12 29.28 -6.96
C ALA A 387 -5.58 29.78 -7.22
N PRO A 388 -6.44 28.98 -7.87
CA PRO A 388 -7.82 29.37 -8.14
C PRO A 388 -8.56 29.68 -6.84
N ARG A 389 -9.03 30.93 -6.68
CA ARG A 389 -9.83 31.33 -5.51
C ARG A 389 -11.11 30.50 -5.48
N LEU A 390 -11.18 29.52 -4.57
CA LEU A 390 -12.42 28.84 -4.23
C LEU A 390 -13.41 29.89 -3.76
N LYS A 391 -14.58 29.99 -4.42
CA LYS A 391 -15.65 30.91 -4.02
C LYS A 391 -16.04 30.60 -2.59
N THR A 392 -15.72 31.50 -1.67
CA THR A 392 -16.00 31.42 -0.24
C THR A 392 -17.48 31.68 0.04
N GLY A 393 -18.38 30.93 -0.61
CA GLY A 393 -19.83 31.04 -0.48
C GLY A 393 -20.47 29.68 -0.19
N ASP A 394 -21.12 29.59 0.97
CA ASP A 394 -22.19 28.66 1.35
C ASP A 394 -21.94 27.22 1.82
N ASN A 395 -20.71 26.70 1.92
CA ASN A 395 -20.52 25.25 2.21
C ASN A 395 -19.63 24.90 3.43
N ALA A 396 -19.71 25.65 4.54
CA ALA A 396 -18.96 25.32 5.78
C ALA A 396 -19.27 23.94 6.39
N ASN A 397 -20.34 23.26 5.93
CA ASN A 397 -20.76 21.93 6.40
C ASN A 397 -20.33 20.76 5.49
N LYS A 398 -19.64 20.99 4.36
CA LYS A 398 -19.11 19.90 3.53
C LYS A 398 -17.82 19.34 4.14
N GLN A 399 -17.73 18.01 4.21
CA GLN A 399 -16.54 17.28 4.65
C GLN A 399 -15.85 16.65 3.44
N PRO A 400 -14.52 16.42 3.50
CA PRO A 400 -13.61 16.69 4.61
C PRO A 400 -13.27 18.18 4.73
N ASN A 401 -13.17 18.70 5.96
CA ASN A 401 -12.69 20.06 6.21
C ASN A 401 -11.53 20.05 7.24
N PRO A 402 -10.27 20.24 6.80
CA PRO A 402 -9.10 20.32 7.67
C PRO A 402 -9.23 21.34 8.82
N VAL A 403 -9.94 22.46 8.63
CA VAL A 403 -10.14 23.46 9.69
C VAL A 403 -10.92 22.87 10.86
N LEU A 404 -11.90 22.01 10.57
CA LEU A 404 -12.72 21.38 11.61
C LEU A 404 -11.92 20.31 12.37
N ILE A 405 -11.06 19.54 11.71
CA ILE A 405 -10.23 18.54 12.40
C ILE A 405 -9.20 19.19 13.33
N LEU A 406 -8.58 20.28 12.89
CA LEU A 406 -7.59 21.01 13.69
C LEU A 406 -8.24 21.64 14.94
N ARG A 407 -9.49 22.09 14.84
CA ARG A 407 -10.28 22.57 15.99
C ARG A 407 -10.76 21.44 16.92
N ALA A 408 -10.90 20.22 16.40
CA ALA A 408 -11.31 19.07 17.18
C ALA A 408 -10.21 18.62 18.18
N GLU A 409 -8.93 18.72 17.82
CA GLU A 409 -7.80 18.34 18.69
C GLU A 409 -7.83 18.98 20.10
N PRO A 410 -7.91 20.31 20.26
CA PRO A 410 -7.99 20.92 21.59
C PRO A 410 -9.29 20.57 22.30
N THR A 411 -10.39 20.41 21.56
CA THR A 411 -11.69 20.03 22.09
C THR A 411 -11.66 18.64 22.73
N VAL A 412 -11.04 17.65 22.07
CA VAL A 412 -10.80 16.31 22.66
C VAL A 412 -10.04 16.44 23.99
N THR A 413 -9.01 17.26 24.02
CA THR A 413 -8.19 17.47 25.23
C THR A 413 -9.00 18.10 26.38
N ASN A 414 -9.87 19.06 26.07
CA ASN A 414 -10.74 19.71 27.05
C ASN A 414 -11.84 18.77 27.56
N ILE A 415 -12.45 17.96 26.70
CA ILE A 415 -13.42 16.93 27.10
C ILE A 415 -12.76 15.92 28.03
N LEU A 416 -11.57 15.44 27.68
CA LEU A 416 -10.79 14.57 28.55
C LEU A 416 -10.63 15.21 29.94
N LYS A 417 -10.17 16.46 30.03
CA LYS A 417 -10.03 17.15 31.34
C LYS A 417 -11.36 17.29 32.10
N THR A 418 -12.45 17.57 31.39
CA THR A 418 -13.77 17.76 31.99
C THR A 418 -14.33 16.46 32.58
N VAL A 419 -14.12 15.33 31.90
CA VAL A 419 -14.57 14.02 32.40
C VAL A 419 -13.68 13.49 33.54
N ASP A 420 -12.44 13.99 33.67
CA ASP A 420 -11.59 13.71 34.84
C ASP A 420 -12.02 14.49 36.09
N ALA A 421 -12.73 15.62 35.92
CA ALA A 421 -13.30 16.34 37.05
C ALA A 421 -14.40 15.49 37.71
N ASP A 422 -14.54 15.62 39.03
CA ASP A 422 -15.46 14.84 39.86
C ASP A 422 -16.92 14.95 39.36
N HIS A 423 -17.33 13.97 38.53
CA HIS A 423 -18.61 13.94 37.82
C HIS A 423 -19.81 13.78 38.76
N SER A 424 -19.56 13.44 40.03
CA SER A 424 -20.54 13.43 41.10
C SER A 424 -21.13 14.81 41.42
N LYS A 425 -20.43 15.90 41.05
CA LYS A 425 -20.83 17.27 41.39
C LYS A 425 -21.72 17.95 40.35
N SER A 426 -21.79 17.45 39.11
CA SER A 426 -22.53 18.08 37.99
C SER A 426 -22.86 17.08 36.85
N PRO A 427 -23.73 16.08 37.09
CA PRO A 427 -24.10 15.10 36.05
C PRO A 427 -24.89 15.72 34.88
N GLU A 428 -25.67 16.78 35.11
CA GLU A 428 -26.43 17.48 34.07
C GLU A 428 -25.52 18.26 33.10
N GLY A 429 -24.48 18.91 33.62
CA GLY A 429 -23.49 19.63 32.80
C GLY A 429 -22.72 18.68 31.88
N LEU A 430 -22.35 17.50 32.40
CA LEU A 430 -21.71 16.45 31.60
C LEU A 430 -22.64 15.91 30.51
N LEU A 431 -23.92 15.67 30.85
CA LEU A 431 -24.92 15.24 29.88
C LEU A 431 -25.09 16.25 28.74
N GLY A 432 -25.06 17.55 29.06
CA GLY A 432 -25.08 18.63 28.05
C GLY A 432 -23.90 18.55 27.07
N VAL A 433 -22.68 18.36 27.58
CA VAL A 433 -21.47 18.22 26.74
C VAL A 433 -21.57 17.00 25.82
N LEU A 434 -21.98 15.84 26.35
CA LEU A 434 -22.13 14.61 25.56
C LEU A 434 -23.27 14.72 24.53
N GLY A 435 -24.37 15.37 24.89
CA GLY A 435 -25.47 15.66 23.96
C GLY A 435 -25.02 16.51 22.78
N HIS A 436 -24.18 17.54 23.01
CA HIS A 436 -23.61 18.34 21.94
C HIS A 436 -22.68 17.53 21.02
N MET A 437 -21.91 16.59 21.56
CA MET A 437 -21.02 15.74 20.76
C MET A 437 -21.78 14.82 19.80
N LEU A 438 -22.96 14.35 20.19
CA LEU A 438 -23.82 13.51 19.34
C LEU A 438 -24.49 14.27 18.20
N SER A 439 -24.32 15.59 18.12
CA SER A 439 -24.91 16.40 17.06
C SER A 439 -24.08 16.34 15.76
N GLY A 440 -24.73 15.90 14.67
CA GLY A 440 -24.12 15.87 13.33
C GLY A 440 -22.89 14.95 13.23
N LYS A 441 -21.86 15.39 12.48
CA LYS A 441 -20.57 14.68 12.32
C LYS A 441 -19.56 15.02 13.45
N SER A 442 -19.99 15.67 14.53
CA SER A 442 -19.07 16.16 15.57
C SER A 442 -18.36 15.01 16.30
N LEU A 443 -19.06 13.90 16.56
CA LEU A 443 -18.47 12.73 17.19
C LEU A 443 -17.35 12.16 16.32
N ASP A 444 -17.61 11.92 15.04
CA ASP A 444 -16.62 11.33 14.11
C ASP A 444 -15.38 12.21 13.97
N LEU A 445 -15.56 13.54 13.94
CA LEU A 445 -14.45 14.50 13.94
C LEU A 445 -13.58 14.39 15.20
N LEU A 446 -14.21 14.32 16.38
CA LEU A 446 -13.51 14.19 17.64
C LEU A 446 -12.79 12.84 17.75
N LEU A 447 -13.42 11.75 17.32
CA LEU A 447 -12.81 10.42 17.32
C LEU A 447 -11.64 10.33 16.34
N ALA A 448 -11.75 10.89 15.14
CA ALA A 448 -10.67 10.93 14.17
C ALA A 448 -9.46 11.74 14.70
N ALA A 449 -9.71 12.90 15.31
CA ALA A 449 -8.66 13.69 15.95
C ALA A 449 -8.04 12.96 17.15
N ALA A 450 -8.85 12.30 17.99
CA ALA A 450 -8.35 11.50 19.11
C ALA A 450 -7.52 10.30 18.65
N ALA A 451 -7.90 9.65 17.55
CA ALA A 451 -7.18 8.54 16.94
C ALA A 451 -5.80 9.00 16.44
N ALA A 452 -5.77 10.04 15.59
CA ALA A 452 -4.54 10.57 15.01
C ALA A 452 -3.54 11.11 16.05
N THR A 453 -4.04 11.59 17.20
CA THR A 453 -3.21 12.13 18.29
C THR A 453 -2.88 11.12 19.40
N GLY A 454 -3.28 9.85 19.24
CA GLY A 454 -3.02 8.79 20.23
C GLY A 454 -3.82 8.92 21.54
N LYS A 455 -4.86 9.75 21.57
CA LYS A 455 -5.71 10.00 22.74
C LYS A 455 -6.98 9.14 22.77
N LEU A 456 -7.26 8.38 21.71
CA LEU A 456 -8.50 7.61 21.56
C LEU A 456 -8.71 6.58 22.69
N LYS A 457 -7.67 5.84 23.10
CA LYS A 457 -7.77 4.89 24.21
C LYS A 457 -8.15 5.56 25.52
N SER A 458 -7.52 6.70 25.84
CA SER A 458 -7.87 7.50 27.01
C SER A 458 -9.29 8.06 26.93
N PHE A 459 -9.74 8.39 25.71
CA PHE A 459 -11.11 8.85 25.45
C PHE A 459 -12.13 7.73 25.70
N ALA A 460 -11.90 6.54 25.15
CA ALA A 460 -12.74 5.36 25.36
C ALA A 460 -12.80 4.95 26.84
N ARG A 461 -11.65 4.88 27.53
CA ARG A 461 -11.58 4.57 28.97
C ARG A 461 -12.44 5.50 29.83
N LYS A 462 -12.60 6.76 29.44
CA LYS A 462 -13.47 7.70 30.16
C LYS A 462 -14.95 7.41 29.97
N PHE A 463 -15.38 7.03 28.76
CA PHE A 463 -16.75 6.56 28.56
C PHE A 463 -17.03 5.26 29.31
N ILE A 464 -16.05 4.34 29.39
CA ILE A 464 -16.19 3.12 30.20
C ILE A 464 -16.47 3.50 31.66
N LYS A 465 -15.68 4.41 32.25
CA LYS A 465 -15.94 4.90 33.63
C LYS A 465 -17.33 5.51 33.79
N LEU A 466 -17.81 6.27 32.81
CA LEU A 466 -19.18 6.82 32.83
C LEU A 466 -20.25 5.73 32.70
N ASN A 467 -19.94 4.61 32.05
CA ASN A 467 -20.84 3.47 31.93
C ASN A 467 -20.86 2.59 33.20
N GLU A 468 -19.80 2.66 34.01
CA GLU A 468 -19.70 2.00 35.32
C GLU A 468 -20.44 2.76 36.43
N PHE A 469 -20.43 4.10 36.40
CA PHE A 469 -21.04 4.94 37.43
C PHE A 469 -22.52 4.60 37.75
N PRO A 470 -23.39 4.31 36.76
CA PRO A 470 -24.79 3.93 36.98
C PRO A 470 -25.03 2.60 37.71
N LYS A 471 -23.98 1.82 38.03
CA LYS A 471 -24.09 0.59 38.85
C LYS A 471 -24.45 0.88 40.31
N HIS A 472 -24.07 2.04 40.83
CA HIS A 472 -24.35 2.43 42.21
C HIS A 472 -25.67 3.19 42.31
N ILE A 473 -26.76 2.47 42.59
CA ILE A 473 -28.06 3.11 42.87
C ILE A 473 -28.00 3.72 44.27
N SER A 474 -28.00 5.05 44.35
CA SER A 474 -28.31 5.79 45.58
C SER A 474 -29.78 6.20 45.51
N GLY A 475 -30.50 6.24 46.63
CA GLY A 475 -31.94 6.57 46.68
C GLY A 475 -32.28 7.97 46.15
N GLU A 476 -32.26 8.12 44.83
CA GLU A 476 -32.25 9.37 44.09
C GLU A 476 -33.65 9.76 43.59
N GLY A 477 -33.89 11.06 43.38
CA GLY A 477 -35.13 11.56 42.82
C GLY A 477 -35.32 11.18 41.34
N SER A 478 -36.56 11.26 40.84
CA SER A 478 -36.92 10.89 39.46
C SER A 478 -36.09 11.62 38.37
N LYS A 479 -35.71 12.89 38.60
CA LYS A 479 -34.86 13.67 37.67
C LYS A 479 -33.43 13.12 37.58
N SER A 480 -32.81 12.85 38.72
CA SER A 480 -31.44 12.29 38.79
C SER A 480 -31.37 10.89 38.15
N ALA A 481 -32.39 10.07 38.37
CA ALA A 481 -32.52 8.77 37.70
C ALA A 481 -32.61 8.88 36.17
N SER A 482 -33.29 9.91 35.66
CA SER A 482 -33.35 10.18 34.21
C SER A 482 -32.00 10.63 33.64
N VAL A 483 -31.26 11.49 34.34
CA VAL A 483 -29.92 11.94 33.93
C VAL A 483 -28.94 10.77 33.91
N ARG A 484 -28.97 9.92 34.95
CA ARG A 484 -28.16 8.69 35.04
C ARG A 484 -28.45 7.74 33.88
N ALA A 485 -29.72 7.53 33.53
CA ALA A 485 -30.12 6.69 32.41
C ALA A 485 -29.59 7.21 31.07
N LEU A 486 -29.73 8.51 30.80
CA LEU A 486 -29.25 9.14 29.56
C LEU A 486 -27.72 9.12 29.45
N LEU A 487 -27.01 9.36 30.55
CA LEU A 487 -25.54 9.27 30.58
C LEU A 487 -25.06 7.85 30.26
N PHE A 488 -25.74 6.82 30.79
CA PHE A 488 -25.45 5.43 30.46
C PHE A 488 -25.69 5.15 28.98
N ASP A 489 -26.86 5.49 28.45
CA ASP A 489 -27.26 5.21 27.06
C ASP A 489 -26.29 5.88 26.08
N ILE A 490 -26.00 7.17 26.28
CA ILE A 490 -25.09 7.91 25.40
C ILE A 490 -23.67 7.35 25.47
N SER A 491 -23.13 7.11 26.67
CA SER A 491 -21.75 6.58 26.79
C SER A 491 -21.63 5.17 26.21
N PHE A 492 -22.66 4.34 26.39
CA PHE A 492 -22.72 2.99 25.82
C PHE A 492 -22.72 3.03 24.28
N LEU A 493 -23.60 3.85 23.68
CA LEU A 493 -23.68 3.98 22.22
C LEU A 493 -22.40 4.56 21.62
N MET A 494 -21.77 5.53 22.28
CA MET A 494 -20.48 6.08 21.86
C MET A 494 -19.37 5.02 21.88
N LEU A 495 -19.34 4.16 22.91
CA LEU A 495 -18.39 3.06 22.99
C LEU A 495 -18.62 2.01 21.88
N CYS A 496 -19.87 1.64 21.60
CA CYS A 496 -20.19 0.77 20.46
C CYS A 496 -19.70 1.38 19.14
N HIS A 497 -19.95 2.67 18.92
CA HIS A 497 -19.51 3.37 17.72
C HIS A 497 -17.97 3.41 17.57
N VAL A 498 -17.26 3.64 18.68
CA VAL A 498 -15.79 3.59 18.71
C VAL A 498 -15.30 2.21 18.27
N VAL A 499 -15.87 1.14 18.81
CA VAL A 499 -15.46 -0.24 18.47
C VAL A 499 -15.79 -0.57 17.01
N GLN A 500 -16.95 -0.18 16.50
CA GLN A 500 -17.33 -0.40 15.10
C GLN A 500 -16.41 0.35 14.12
N THR A 501 -15.93 1.54 14.49
CA THR A 501 -15.15 2.40 13.59
C THR A 501 -13.65 2.15 13.66
N TYR A 502 -13.15 1.74 14.83
CA TYR A 502 -11.73 1.69 15.17
C TYR A 502 -11.25 0.37 15.77
N GLY A 503 -12.13 -0.62 15.93
CA GLY A 503 -11.77 -1.94 16.49
C GLY A 503 -11.88 -2.01 18.02
N SER A 504 -11.97 -3.23 18.54
CA SER A 504 -12.12 -3.47 19.98
C SER A 504 -10.85 -3.32 20.78
N GLU A 505 -9.68 -3.39 20.15
CA GLU A 505 -8.38 -3.18 20.78
C GLU A 505 -8.22 -1.79 21.40
N VAL A 506 -9.05 -0.82 20.97
CA VAL A 506 -9.12 0.52 21.56
C VAL A 506 -9.67 0.48 22.99
N VAL A 507 -10.61 -0.43 23.23
CA VAL A 507 -11.33 -0.62 24.49
C VAL A 507 -10.63 -1.70 25.33
N LEU A 508 -10.33 -2.84 24.71
CA LEU A 508 -9.69 -4.00 25.31
C LEU A 508 -8.17 -3.75 25.40
N SER A 509 -7.70 -3.04 26.43
CA SER A 509 -6.27 -2.80 26.66
C SER A 509 -5.93 -2.67 28.15
N GLU A 510 -4.98 -3.53 28.57
CA GLU A 510 -4.39 -3.76 29.91
C GLU A 510 -5.36 -4.35 30.96
N PRO A 511 -4.98 -5.48 31.61
CA PRO A 511 -5.77 -6.02 32.71
C PRO A 511 -5.81 -5.03 33.87
N SER A 512 -7.02 -4.78 34.39
CA SER A 512 -7.23 -3.94 35.57
C SER A 512 -6.41 -4.48 36.75
N PRO A 513 -5.61 -3.66 37.46
CA PRO A 513 -4.85 -4.10 38.63
C PRO A 513 -5.75 -4.57 39.79
N MET A 514 -7.06 -4.27 39.74
CA MET A 514 -8.04 -4.66 40.77
C MET A 514 -8.81 -5.94 40.43
N GLY A 515 -8.51 -6.62 39.32
CA GLY A 515 -9.09 -7.93 38.97
C GLY A 515 -10.55 -7.91 38.47
N GLU A 516 -11.28 -6.80 38.61
CA GLU A 516 -12.63 -6.64 38.05
C GLU A 516 -12.58 -6.03 36.64
N THR A 517 -13.13 -6.75 35.66
CA THR A 517 -13.31 -6.26 34.29
C THR A 517 -14.54 -5.35 34.21
N PRO A 518 -14.45 -4.17 33.57
CA PRO A 518 -15.61 -3.32 33.34
C PRO A 518 -16.75 -4.06 32.64
N PHE A 519 -17.98 -3.65 32.92
CA PHE A 519 -19.19 -4.22 32.32
C PHE A 519 -19.13 -4.12 30.79
N PHE A 520 -18.75 -2.96 30.24
CA PHE A 520 -18.72 -2.77 28.78
C PHE A 520 -17.72 -3.71 28.11
N GLU A 521 -16.55 -3.95 28.69
CA GLU A 521 -15.56 -4.89 28.16
C GLU A 521 -16.07 -6.32 28.16
N THR A 522 -16.72 -6.73 29.26
CA THR A 522 -17.34 -8.05 29.41
C THR A 522 -18.50 -8.24 28.42
N TRP A 523 -19.33 -7.21 28.26
CA TRP A 523 -20.45 -7.19 27.32
C TRP A 523 -19.93 -7.24 25.87
N LEU A 524 -18.89 -6.48 25.54
CA LEU A 524 -18.29 -6.44 24.22
C LEU A 524 -17.82 -7.84 23.77
N GLN A 525 -17.08 -8.54 24.63
CA GLN A 525 -16.54 -9.87 24.33
C GLN A 525 -17.62 -10.95 24.18
N THR A 526 -18.80 -10.75 24.75
CA THR A 526 -19.88 -11.76 24.79
C THR A 526 -21.02 -11.47 23.82
N CYS A 527 -21.28 -10.20 23.52
CA CYS A 527 -22.51 -9.77 22.85
C CYS A 527 -22.28 -9.04 21.52
N MET A 528 -21.09 -8.50 21.26
CA MET A 528 -20.84 -7.67 20.07
C MET A 528 -20.08 -8.46 19.00
N PRO A 529 -20.68 -8.73 17.83
CA PRO A 529 -19.99 -9.40 16.74
C PRO A 529 -18.95 -8.46 16.12
N GLU A 530 -17.75 -8.97 15.89
CA GLU A 530 -16.68 -8.28 15.18
C GLU A 530 -16.35 -9.01 13.87
N GLU A 531 -15.94 -8.27 12.85
CA GLU A 531 -15.48 -8.85 11.61
C GLU A 531 -14.29 -9.79 11.87
N GLY A 532 -14.46 -11.08 11.54
CA GLY A 532 -13.45 -12.11 11.72
C GLY A 532 -13.38 -12.75 13.11
N LYS A 533 -14.22 -12.35 14.09
CA LYS A 533 -14.32 -13.01 15.41
C LYS A 533 -15.68 -13.66 15.63
N THR A 534 -15.69 -14.94 16.00
CA THR A 534 -16.91 -15.67 16.40
C THR A 534 -17.16 -15.51 17.89
N LEU A 535 -18.37 -15.10 18.27
CA LEU A 535 -18.79 -15.06 19.67
C LEU A 535 -18.93 -16.48 20.23
N ASN A 536 -18.51 -16.68 21.49
CA ASN A 536 -18.72 -17.93 22.21
C ASN A 536 -20.08 -17.86 22.94
N PRO A 537 -21.11 -18.61 22.49
CA PRO A 537 -22.42 -18.61 23.14
C PRO A 537 -22.40 -19.21 24.55
N ASP A 538 -21.40 -20.02 24.88
CA ASP A 538 -21.25 -20.70 26.18
C ASP A 538 -20.35 -19.93 27.17
N HIS A 539 -20.06 -18.65 26.89
CA HIS A 539 -19.15 -17.86 27.75
C HIS A 539 -19.71 -17.76 29.19
N PRO A 540 -18.91 -18.06 30.25
CA PRO A 540 -19.40 -18.12 31.64
C PRO A 540 -20.06 -16.82 32.14
N CYS A 541 -19.60 -15.67 31.66
CA CYS A 541 -20.17 -14.36 31.99
C CYS A 541 -21.54 -14.09 31.31
N PHE A 542 -21.93 -14.90 30.33
CA PHE A 542 -23.21 -14.83 29.63
C PHE A 542 -24.17 -15.90 30.16
N ARG A 543 -24.49 -15.82 31.46
CA ARG A 543 -25.58 -16.59 32.10
C ARG A 543 -26.60 -15.62 32.69
N PRO A 544 -27.47 -15.03 31.86
CA PRO A 544 -28.52 -14.16 32.39
C PRO A 544 -29.49 -14.98 33.24
N GLU A 545 -29.88 -14.41 34.38
CA GLU A 545 -30.84 -15.06 35.28
C GLU A 545 -32.20 -15.21 34.57
N PRO A 546 -32.75 -16.44 34.44
CA PRO A 546 -33.98 -16.68 33.68
C PRO A 546 -35.15 -15.80 34.12
N GLY A 547 -35.31 -15.58 35.42
CA GLY A 547 -36.36 -14.73 35.97
C GLY A 547 -36.23 -13.25 35.59
N LYS A 548 -35.01 -12.73 35.39
CA LYS A 548 -34.78 -11.36 34.90
C LYS A 548 -35.07 -11.24 33.41
N VAL A 549 -34.74 -12.27 32.63
CA VAL A 549 -35.06 -12.33 31.20
C VAL A 549 -36.57 -12.36 30.98
N GLU A 550 -37.30 -13.23 31.69
CA GLU A 550 -38.76 -13.32 31.60
C GLU A 550 -39.46 -12.02 32.02
N SER A 551 -38.97 -11.38 33.09
CA SER A 551 -39.47 -10.08 33.55
C SER A 551 -39.25 -8.98 32.50
N LEU A 552 -38.08 -8.97 31.85
CA LEU A 552 -37.75 -8.02 30.79
C LEU A 552 -38.61 -8.25 29.54
N VAL A 553 -38.78 -9.51 29.12
CA VAL A 553 -39.64 -9.87 27.97
C VAL A 553 -41.09 -9.45 28.24
N THR A 554 -41.59 -9.70 29.46
CA THR A 554 -42.93 -9.29 29.87
C THR A 554 -43.09 -7.76 29.86
N LEU A 555 -42.08 -7.03 30.34
CA LEU A 555 -42.06 -5.56 30.31
C LEU A 555 -42.09 -5.00 28.87
N LEU A 556 -41.28 -5.57 27.97
CA LEU A 556 -41.22 -5.17 26.56
C LEU A 556 -42.53 -5.46 25.82
N ASN A 557 -43.18 -6.59 26.11
CA ASN A 557 -44.44 -6.98 25.48
C ASN A 557 -45.64 -6.17 25.99
N ASN A 558 -45.62 -5.75 27.26
CA ASN A 558 -46.76 -5.07 27.89
C ASN A 558 -46.73 -3.54 27.74
N SER A 559 -45.71 -2.96 27.09
CA SER A 559 -45.59 -1.51 26.82
C SER A 559 -45.68 -0.61 28.06
N SER A 560 -45.40 -1.12 29.26
CA SER A 560 -45.48 -0.35 30.51
C SER A 560 -44.24 0.52 30.71
N GLU A 561 -44.42 1.73 31.25
CA GLU A 561 -43.31 2.65 31.53
C GLU A 561 -42.36 2.07 32.60
N MET A 562 -41.07 2.04 32.26
CA MET A 562 -40.05 1.48 33.16
C MET A 562 -39.68 2.48 34.25
N ARG A 563 -39.75 2.07 35.52
CA ARG A 563 -39.40 2.91 36.67
C ARG A 563 -37.88 3.10 36.78
N LEU A 564 -37.37 4.17 36.16
CA LEU A 564 -35.93 4.47 36.03
C LEU A 564 -35.13 4.48 37.36
N VAL A 565 -35.78 4.83 38.47
CA VAL A 565 -35.16 4.96 39.81
C VAL A 565 -34.55 3.65 40.31
N GLN A 566 -35.09 2.50 39.92
CA GLN A 566 -34.63 1.19 40.41
C GLN A 566 -33.90 0.38 39.34
N VAL A 567 -33.71 0.94 38.15
CA VAL A 567 -33.13 0.23 37.01
C VAL A 567 -31.61 0.19 37.11
N LYS A 568 -31.09 -1.03 36.97
CA LYS A 568 -29.68 -1.31 36.72
C LYS A 568 -29.47 -1.62 35.23
N TRP A 569 -29.03 -0.63 34.47
CA TRP A 569 -28.93 -0.72 33.02
C TRP A 569 -27.96 -1.80 32.50
N HIS A 570 -26.87 -2.05 33.22
CA HIS A 570 -25.94 -3.13 32.90
C HIS A 570 -26.60 -4.53 32.94
N GLU A 571 -27.50 -4.78 33.91
CA GLU A 571 -28.23 -6.06 33.99
C GLU A 571 -29.22 -6.22 32.83
N ILE A 572 -29.84 -5.11 32.39
CA ILE A 572 -30.70 -5.10 31.20
C ILE A 572 -29.89 -5.43 29.95
N CYS A 573 -28.75 -4.79 29.73
CA CYS A 573 -27.92 -5.01 28.54
C CYS A 573 -27.39 -6.45 28.40
N ILE A 574 -27.14 -7.15 29.52
CA ILE A 574 -26.74 -8.58 29.53
C ILE A 574 -27.95 -9.48 29.22
N SER A 575 -29.15 -9.09 29.65
CA SER A 575 -30.37 -9.89 29.51
C SER A 575 -31.05 -9.75 28.15
N ILE A 576 -30.84 -8.62 27.45
CA ILE A 576 -31.41 -8.35 26.12
C ILE A 576 -31.05 -9.45 25.11
N PRO A 577 -29.76 -9.83 24.92
CA PRO A 577 -29.44 -10.79 23.87
C PRO A 577 -30.08 -12.16 24.12
N ALA A 578 -30.20 -12.58 25.39
CA ALA A 578 -30.87 -13.81 25.78
C ALA A 578 -32.39 -13.79 25.57
N GLY A 579 -33.05 -12.64 25.77
CA GLY A 579 -34.49 -12.48 25.54
C GLY A 579 -34.91 -12.52 24.06
N TYR A 580 -33.97 -12.31 23.13
CA TYR A 580 -34.21 -12.31 21.68
C TYR A 580 -33.65 -13.54 20.96
N SER A 581 -32.95 -14.45 21.65
CA SER A 581 -32.38 -15.72 21.10
C SER A 581 -33.42 -16.70 20.54
N GLY A 582 -34.72 -16.39 20.61
CA GLY A 582 -35.75 -17.08 19.84
C GLY A 582 -35.81 -16.69 18.36
N ASN A 583 -35.11 -15.63 17.92
CA ASN A 583 -35.08 -15.14 16.53
C ASN A 583 -33.67 -14.58 16.17
N SER A 584 -32.69 -15.47 16.05
CA SER A 584 -31.25 -15.18 16.00
C SER A 584 -30.67 -14.52 14.72
N GLN A 585 -31.42 -13.68 13.99
CA GLN A 585 -30.88 -12.99 12.79
C GLN A 585 -30.97 -11.46 12.82
N CYS A 586 -31.62 -10.83 13.80
CA CYS A 586 -31.95 -9.40 13.73
C CYS A 586 -31.12 -8.46 14.63
N MET A 587 -30.17 -8.95 15.41
CA MET A 587 -29.59 -8.15 16.51
C MET A 587 -28.48 -7.19 16.07
N GLY A 588 -27.60 -7.62 15.15
CA GLY A 588 -26.55 -6.77 14.58
C GLY A 588 -27.10 -5.65 13.70
N GLU A 589 -28.09 -5.95 12.86
CA GLU A 589 -28.70 -4.96 11.95
C GLU A 589 -29.56 -3.93 12.70
N ARG A 590 -30.25 -4.29 13.79
CA ARG A 590 -31.10 -3.35 14.53
C ARG A 590 -30.33 -2.44 15.50
N PHE A 591 -29.19 -2.88 16.02
CA PHE A 591 -28.27 -1.99 16.73
C PHE A 591 -27.46 -1.11 15.77
N ALA A 592 -27.25 -1.53 14.51
CA ALA A 592 -26.63 -0.72 13.45
C ALA A 592 -27.52 0.44 12.93
N VAL A 593 -28.84 0.42 13.20
CA VAL A 593 -29.74 1.59 12.94
C VAL A 593 -29.47 2.75 13.92
N SER A 594 -28.44 2.68 14.75
CA SER A 594 -27.99 3.76 15.66
C SER A 594 -27.57 5.04 14.93
N GLY A 595 -27.24 4.98 13.63
CA GLY A 595 -27.13 6.18 12.78
C GLY A 595 -28.43 6.97 12.65
N GLY A 596 -29.60 6.33 12.75
CA GLY A 596 -30.92 6.96 12.74
C GLY A 596 -31.42 7.44 14.12
N ARG A 597 -30.84 6.97 15.23
CA ARG A 597 -31.22 7.44 16.59
C ARG A 597 -30.66 8.81 16.93
N ALA A 598 -29.54 9.21 16.34
CA ALA A 598 -29.04 10.58 16.45
C ALA A 598 -30.05 11.60 15.86
N GLU A 599 -30.85 11.22 14.87
CA GLU A 599 -31.95 12.04 14.33
C GLU A 599 -33.16 12.12 15.26
N TYR A 600 -33.45 11.04 15.99
CA TYR A 600 -34.50 11.03 17.01
C TYR A 600 -34.19 11.98 18.17
N TYR A 601 -32.94 11.99 18.66
CA TYR A 601 -32.48 12.97 19.66
C TYR A 601 -32.42 14.41 19.10
N ARG A 602 -32.15 14.59 17.79
CA ARG A 602 -32.15 15.89 17.08
C ARG A 602 -33.55 16.56 17.06
N GLN A 603 -34.61 15.76 16.99
CA GLN A 603 -35.99 16.24 16.92
C GLN A 603 -36.55 16.58 18.32
N HIS A 604 -36.20 15.79 19.33
CA HIS A 604 -36.63 16.00 20.72
C HIS A 604 -35.86 17.11 21.49
N GLN A 605 -34.77 17.64 20.95
CA GLN A 605 -34.10 18.82 21.54
C GLN A 605 -34.72 20.16 21.11
N ARG A 606 -35.50 20.21 20.02
CA ARG A 606 -36.24 21.42 19.59
C ARG A 606 -37.54 21.62 20.38
N GLU A 607 -38.06 20.57 21.00
CA GLU A 607 -39.27 20.58 21.82
C GLU A 607 -38.86 20.46 23.28
N GLY A 608 -38.92 21.58 24.01
CA GLY A 608 -38.38 21.68 25.36
C GLY A 608 -38.94 20.62 26.33
N LEU A 609 -38.03 19.90 26.99
CA LEU A 609 -38.13 19.31 28.33
C LEU A 609 -39.56 18.97 28.82
N GLN A 610 -40.31 18.13 28.10
CA GLN A 610 -41.50 17.50 28.68
C GLN A 610 -41.66 16.05 28.22
N HIS A 611 -41.66 15.19 29.24
CA HIS A 611 -42.24 13.84 29.32
C HIS A 611 -41.43 12.67 28.75
N GLY A 612 -41.29 11.66 29.62
CA GLY A 612 -40.49 10.47 29.41
C GLY A 612 -41.16 9.51 28.45
N HIS A 613 -40.57 9.36 27.27
CA HIS A 613 -40.84 8.24 26.37
C HIS A 613 -39.50 7.67 25.88
N LEU A 614 -38.74 7.05 26.78
CA LEU A 614 -37.81 5.98 26.40
C LEU A 614 -38.67 4.71 26.28
N CYS A 615 -38.53 3.95 25.18
CA CYS A 615 -39.17 2.65 24.89
C CYS A 615 -40.43 2.62 24.00
N ARG A 616 -40.57 3.49 22.97
CA ARG A 616 -41.56 3.24 21.87
C ARG A 616 -40.96 2.95 20.48
N GLY A 617 -39.66 3.10 20.28
CA GLY A 617 -39.02 2.86 18.98
C GLY A 617 -38.68 1.39 18.63
N LEU A 618 -39.08 0.41 19.45
CA LEU A 618 -38.70 -1.01 19.26
C LEU A 618 -39.80 -1.90 18.69
N VAL A 619 -41.00 -1.35 18.44
CA VAL A 619 -42.16 -2.12 17.96
C VAL A 619 -42.74 -1.48 16.69
N GLY A 620 -42.03 -1.66 15.58
CA GLY A 620 -42.56 -1.42 14.24
C GLY A 620 -42.42 -2.71 13.44
N GLY A 621 -43.43 -3.57 13.46
CA GLY A 621 -43.49 -4.74 12.59
C GLY A 621 -43.62 -4.35 11.11
N PRO A 622 -43.20 -5.20 10.17
CA PRO A 622 -43.40 -4.95 8.76
C PRO A 622 -44.91 -4.87 8.46
N ARG A 623 -45.34 -3.77 7.81
CA ARG A 623 -46.65 -3.74 7.16
C ARG A 623 -46.64 -4.84 6.10
N GLN A 624 -47.48 -5.86 6.30
CA GLN A 624 -47.84 -6.79 5.24
C GLN A 624 -48.58 -6.00 4.17
N ASP A 625 -47.94 -5.80 3.02
CA ASP A 625 -48.66 -5.57 1.77
C ASP A 625 -49.40 -6.87 1.43
N ALA A 626 -50.71 -6.85 1.67
CA ALA A 626 -51.62 -7.83 1.11
C ALA A 626 -51.56 -7.70 -0.43
N GLY A 627 -51.28 -8.81 -1.09
CA GLY A 627 -51.04 -8.88 -2.52
C GLY A 627 -52.21 -8.38 -3.38
N LYS A 628 -51.85 -7.91 -4.57
CA LYS A 628 -52.64 -8.18 -5.77
C LYS A 628 -52.19 -9.52 -6.34
N ARG A 629 -53.06 -10.51 -6.11
CA ARG A 629 -53.17 -11.89 -6.62
C ARG A 629 -52.18 -12.92 -6.12
#